data_AF-A0A4V1IF04-F1
#
_entry.id   AF-A0A4V1IF04-F1
#
_cell.length_a   1.000
_cell.length_b   1.000
_cell.length_c   1.000
_cell.angle_alpha   90.00
_cell.angle_beta   90.00
_cell.angle_gamma   90.00
#
_symmetry.space_group_name_H-M   'P 1'
#
loop_
_entity.id
_entity.type
_entity.pdbx_description
1 polymer ?
#
loop_
_entity_poly.entity_id
_entity_poly.type
_entity_poly.pdbx_seq_one_letter_code
_entity_poly.pdbx_strand_id
1 'polypeptide(L)' 'MGLIESVKSALASPSPNGRPDDGSAGAYWCDDCAVRIRDIDLEGEPVCPDCGVAMRFERSTGRNCAC' A
#
# COMPACT_ATOMS: atom_id res chain seq x y z
N MET A 1 -30.47 1.54 -18.94
CA MET A 1 -29.32 2.20 -18.29
C MET A 1 -28.70 1.16 -17.38
N GLY A 2 -27.63 0.53 -17.84
CA GLY A 2 -27.16 -0.77 -17.33
C GLY A 2 -26.22 -0.63 -16.14
N LEU A 3 -26.41 -1.50 -15.15
CA LEU A 3 -25.61 -1.62 -13.92
C LEU A 3 -24.10 -1.83 -14.21
N ILE A 4 -23.79 -2.31 -15.42
CA ILE A 4 -22.43 -2.48 -15.96
C ILE A 4 -21.66 -1.16 -16.17
N GLU A 5 -22.33 -0.01 -16.38
CA GLU A 5 -21.61 1.27 -16.41
C GLU A 5 -21.17 1.72 -15.00
N SER A 6 -21.96 1.42 -13.98
CA SER A 6 -21.66 1.82 -12.60
C SER A 6 -20.43 1.11 -12.04
N VAL A 7 -20.24 -0.17 -12.36
CA VAL A 7 -19.03 -0.92 -11.95
C VAL A 7 -17.80 -0.43 -12.72
N LYS A 8 -17.96 -0.06 -14.00
CA LYS A 8 -16.88 0.51 -14.81
C LYS A 8 -16.43 1.88 -14.29
N SER A 9 -17.35 2.68 -13.74
CA SER A 9 -17.03 3.96 -13.10
C SER A 9 -16.41 3.81 -11.71
N ALA A 10 -16.73 2.74 -10.97
CA ALA A 10 -16.08 2.45 -9.69
C ALA A 10 -14.67 1.83 -9.86
N LEU A 11 -14.45 1.10 -10.95
CA LEU A 11 -13.12 0.61 -11.36
C LEU A 11 -12.34 1.63 -12.21
N ALA A 12 -12.98 2.73 -12.63
CA ALA A 12 -12.30 3.95 -13.06
C ALA A 12 -11.68 4.65 -11.84
N SER A 13 -10.88 3.89 -11.09
CA SER A 13 -9.86 4.41 -10.21
C SER A 13 -9.04 5.40 -11.04
N PRO A 14 -8.98 6.68 -10.65
CA PRO A 14 -8.05 7.59 -11.29
C PRO A 14 -6.65 6.98 -11.13
N SER A 15 -6.01 6.65 -12.23
CA SER A 15 -4.56 6.42 -12.28
C SER A 15 -4.01 7.19 -13.46
N PRO A 16 -2.79 7.77 -13.38
CA PRO A 16 -1.81 7.72 -12.30
C PRO A 16 -0.98 9.02 -12.21
N ASN A 17 -1.46 10.11 -11.59
CA ASN A 17 -0.64 11.33 -11.47
C ASN A 17 -0.78 11.96 -10.09
N GLY A 18 0.28 11.91 -9.29
CA GLY A 18 0.42 12.83 -8.17
C GLY A 18 0.15 12.28 -6.77
N ARG A 19 0.60 11.06 -6.44
CA ARG A 19 1.27 10.98 -5.12
C ARG A 19 2.65 11.59 -5.38
N PRO A 20 3.05 12.67 -4.69
CA PRO A 20 4.45 13.04 -4.66
C PRO A 20 5.25 11.77 -4.39
N ASP A 21 6.33 11.55 -5.12
CA ASP A 21 7.34 10.61 -4.67
C ASP A 21 7.83 11.17 -3.34
N ASP A 22 7.26 10.68 -2.26
CA ASP A 22 7.57 11.12 -0.90
C ASP A 22 8.85 10.43 -0.40
N GLY A 23 9.64 9.88 -1.33
CA GLY A 23 10.84 9.12 -1.07
C GLY A 23 10.59 7.71 -0.55
N SER A 24 9.33 7.26 -0.51
CA SER A 24 8.97 5.94 0.02
C SER A 24 9.37 4.82 -0.95
N ALA A 25 10.29 3.95 -0.53
CA ALA A 25 10.66 2.74 -1.26
C ALA A 25 9.64 1.61 -1.05
N GLY A 26 8.79 1.70 -0.02
CA GLY A 26 7.80 0.68 0.30
C GLY A 26 7.11 0.86 1.64
N ALA A 27 6.66 -0.25 2.20
CA ALA A 27 6.04 -0.30 3.51
C ALA A 27 6.40 -1.60 4.21
N TYR A 28 6.24 -1.63 5.52
CA TYR A 28 6.32 -2.82 6.34
C TYR A 28 4.91 -3.27 6.70
N TRP A 29 4.68 -4.58 6.56
CA TRP A 29 3.40 -5.23 6.84
C TRP A 29 3.58 -6.28 7.94
N CYS A 30 2.66 -6.28 8.91
CA CYS A 30 2.53 -7.33 9.89
C CYS A 30 1.38 -8.24 9.48
N ASP A 31 1.70 -9.51 9.18
CA ASP A 31 0.71 -10.49 8.73
C ASP A 31 -0.27 -10.91 9.85
N ASP A 32 0.14 -10.83 11.12
CA ASP A 32 -0.70 -11.20 12.28
C ASP A 32 -1.69 -10.09 12.69
N CYS A 33 -1.23 -8.84 12.74
CA CYS A 33 -2.04 -7.69 13.19
C CYS A 33 -2.68 -6.92 12.03
N ALA A 34 -2.36 -7.26 10.78
CA ALA A 34 -2.76 -6.52 9.58
C ALA A 34 -2.40 -5.01 9.63
N VAL A 35 -1.30 -4.69 10.31
CA VAL A 35 -0.78 -3.32 10.44
C VAL A 35 0.18 -3.03 9.29
N ARG A 36 0.06 -1.83 8.71
CA ARG A 36 0.94 -1.33 7.65
C ARG A 36 1.58 -0.01 8.07
N ILE A 37 2.91 0.03 8.01
CA ILE A 37 3.70 1.23 8.32
C ILE A 37 4.54 1.55 7.09
N ARG A 38 4.60 2.81 6.65
CA ARG A 38 5.47 3.13 5.50
C ARG A 38 6.93 3.14 5.94
N ASP A 39 7.83 2.86 5.01
CA ASP A 39 9.26 2.88 5.29
C ASP A 39 9.74 4.25 5.80
N ILE A 40 9.18 5.34 5.27
CA ILE A 40 9.49 6.71 5.71
C ILE A 40 8.86 7.10 7.05
N ASP A 41 7.83 6.38 7.48
CA ASP A 41 7.15 6.60 8.77
C ASP A 41 7.71 5.65 9.86
N LEU A 42 8.63 4.74 9.51
CA LEU A 42 9.24 3.79 10.44
C LEU A 42 10.49 4.41 11.08
N GLU A 43 10.42 4.63 12.39
CA GLU A 43 11.57 5.09 13.19
C GLU A 43 12.27 3.89 13.84
N GLY A 44 13.27 3.33 13.16
CA GLY A 44 14.13 2.26 13.71
C GLY A 44 13.88 0.88 13.10
N GLU A 45 13.85 -0.15 13.94
CA GLU A 45 13.68 -1.54 13.48
C GLU A 45 12.25 -1.80 12.99
N PRO A 46 12.07 -2.62 11.94
CA PRO A 46 10.76 -2.92 11.37
C PRO A 46 9.99 -3.90 12.26
N VAL A 47 9.49 -3.42 13.38
CA VAL A 47 8.77 -4.21 14.38
C VAL A 47 7.34 -3.68 14.51
N CYS A 48 6.38 -4.59 14.60
CA CYS A 48 4.98 -4.23 14.75
C CYS A 48 4.74 -3.60 16.14
N PRO A 49 4.12 -2.41 16.22
CA PRO A 49 3.86 -1.75 17.50
C PRO A 49 2.85 -2.51 18.38
N ASP A 50 2.01 -3.35 17.78
CA ASP A 50 0.93 -4.03 18.51
C ASP A 50 1.39 -5.35 19.14
N CYS A 51 2.29 -6.09 18.49
CA CYS A 51 2.69 -7.44 18.93
C CYS A 51 4.21 -7.62 19.08
N GLY A 52 5.02 -6.65 18.68
CA GLY A 52 6.48 -6.72 18.82
C GLY A 52 7.18 -7.69 17.87
N VAL A 53 6.48 -8.23 16.86
CA VAL A 53 7.07 -9.15 15.87
C VAL A 53 7.70 -8.38 14.70
N ALA A 54 8.72 -8.97 14.08
CA ALA A 54 9.34 -8.41 12.88
C ALA A 54 8.32 -8.33 11.73
N MET A 55 8.26 -7.16 11.08
CA MET A 55 7.40 -6.90 9.95
C MET A 55 8.10 -7.22 8.63
N ARG A 56 7.32 -7.65 7.64
CA ARG A 56 7.80 -7.96 6.29
C ARG A 56 7.84 -6.69 5.45
N PHE A 57 8.97 -6.43 4.78
CA PHE A 57 9.04 -5.35 3.82
C PHE A 57 8.28 -5.70 2.53
N GLU A 58 7.34 -4.84 2.18
CA GLU A 58 6.56 -4.85 0.95
C GLU A 58 6.98 -3.65 0.11
N ARG A 59 7.63 -3.91 -1.02
CA ARG A 59 7.93 -2.83 -1.99
C ARG A 59 6.62 -2.24 -2.49
N SER A 60 6.53 -0.92 -2.50
CA SER A 60 5.47 -0.24 -3.22
C SER A 60 5.75 -0.47 -4.71
N THR A 61 5.22 -1.54 -5.27
CA THR A 61 5.17 -1.71 -6.72
C THR A 61 4.22 -0.63 -7.21
N GLY A 62 4.77 0.53 -7.58
CA GLY A 62 4.00 1.56 -8.26
C GLY A 62 3.31 0.91 -9.46
N ARG A 63 2.00 0.64 -9.32
CA ARG A 63 1.06 -0.01 -10.26
C ARG A 63 1.69 -0.78 -11.43
N ASN A 64 2.63 -1.70 -11.16
CA ASN A 64 2.95 -2.75 -12.11
C ASN A 64 2.02 -3.93 -11.82
N CYS A 65 0.71 -3.66 -11.88
CA CYS A 65 -0.25 -4.73 -12.13
C CYS A 65 0.02 -5.18 -13.56
N ALA A 66 0.93 -6.13 -13.73
CA ALA A 66 1.04 -6.92 -14.94
C ALA A 66 -0.20 -7.81 -15.00
N CYS A 67 -1.33 -7.23 -15.41
CA CYS A 67 -2.59 -7.92 -15.67
C CYS A 67 -3.08 -7.51 -17.06
#